data_AF-A0A2G4REQ8-F1
#
_entry.id   AF-A0A2G4REQ8-F1
#
_cell.length_a   1.000
_cell.length_b   1.000
_cell.length_c   1.000
_cell.angle_alpha   90.00
_cell.angle_beta   90.00
_cell.angle_gamma   90.00
#
_symmetry.space_group_name_H-M   'P 1'
#
loop_
_entity.id
_entity.type
_entity.pdbx_description
1 polymer ?
#
loop_
_entity_poly.entity_id
_entity_poly.type
_entity_poly.pdbx_seq_one_letter_code
_entity_poly.pdbx_strand_id
1 'polypeptide(L)' 'MSAATDDVLSCQVDRLTDIHNALTLLMRELYERSDSTGDPAPTHADCYAWAEGAGWLVHSIARVRDGVAGARNYE' A
#
# COMPACT_ATOMS: atom_id res chain seq x y z
N MET A 1 11.79 17.68 18.86
CA MET A 1 12.46 17.11 17.68
C MET A 1 13.08 18.24 16.85
N SER A 2 14.05 17.99 15.94
CA SER A 2 14.62 19.09 15.14
C SER A 2 13.72 19.39 13.94
N ALA A 3 13.59 20.65 13.51
CA ALA A 3 12.74 21.03 12.36
C ALA A 3 13.08 20.23 11.08
N ALA A 4 14.37 19.94 10.87
CA ALA A 4 14.80 19.11 9.74
C ALA A 4 14.34 17.64 9.86
N THR A 5 14.23 17.12 11.08
CA THR A 5 13.71 15.77 11.33
C THR A 5 12.20 15.72 11.10
N ASP A 6 11.45 16.71 11.57
CA ASP A 6 9.99 16.83 11.35
C ASP A 6 9.65 16.87 9.86
N ASP A 7 10.40 17.65 9.07
CA ASP A 7 10.21 17.77 7.62
C ASP A 7 10.42 16.43 6.91
N VAL A 8 11.45 15.67 7.31
CA VAL A 8 11.73 14.34 6.76
C VAL A 8 10.62 13.36 7.10
N LEU A 9 10.15 13.33 8.35
CA LEU A 9 9.07 12.43 8.77
C LEU A 9 7.75 12.78 8.06
N SER A 10 7.46 14.08 7.88
CA SER A 10 6.28 14.50 7.11
C SER A 10 6.36 14.03 5.66
N CYS A 11 7.51 14.22 5.00
CA CYS A 11 7.72 13.75 3.64
C CYS A 11 7.57 12.23 3.54
N GLN A 12 8.08 11.46 4.50
CA GLN A 12 7.93 10.01 4.54
C GLN A 12 6.45 9.59 4.67
N VAL A 13 5.67 10.24 5.53
CA VAL A 13 4.24 9.96 5.70
C VAL A 13 3.48 10.19 4.38
N ASP A 14 3.77 11.29 3.68
CA ASP A 14 3.15 11.59 2.39
C ASP A 14 3.48 10.52 1.35
N ARG A 15 4.75 10.13 1.23
CA ARG A 15 5.17 9.10 0.26
C ARG A 15 4.61 7.72 0.57
N LEU A 16 4.54 7.35 1.85
CA LEU A 16 3.92 6.09 2.25
C LEU A 16 2.41 6.12 1.99
N THR A 17 1.76 7.28 2.07
CA THR A 17 0.35 7.46 1.70
C THR A 17 0.15 7.25 0.19
N ASP A 18 1.01 7.84 -0.64
CA ASP A 18 0.94 7.65 -2.09
C ASP A 18 1.13 6.18 -2.49
N ILE A 19 2.11 5.50 -1.89
CA ILE A 19 2.38 4.08 -2.16
C ILE A 19 1.20 3.21 -1.70
N HIS A 20 0.65 3.48 -0.51
CA HIS A 20 -0.52 2.77 -0.01
C HIS A 20 -1.69 2.88 -1.00
N ASN A 21 -2.00 4.10 -1.46
CA ASN A 21 -3.10 4.34 -2.40
C ASN A 21 -2.87 3.63 -3.74
N ALA A 22 -1.64 3.67 -4.28
CA ALA A 22 -1.28 2.99 -5.52
C ALA A 22 -1.46 1.46 -5.40
N LEU A 23 -1.03 0.86 -4.28
CA LEU A 23 -1.19 -0.57 -4.03
C LEU A 23 -2.65 -0.97 -3.83
N THR A 24 -3.46 -0.14 -3.18
CA THR A 24 -4.90 -0.39 -3.05
C THR A 24 -5.60 -0.41 -4.41
N LEU A 25 -5.25 0.53 -5.30
CA LEU A 25 -5.78 0.54 -6.67
C LEU A 25 -5.33 -0.68 -7.47
N LEU A 26 -4.04 -1.05 -7.36
CA LEU A 26 -3.52 -2.25 -8.02
C LEU A 26 -4.20 -3.52 -7.52
N MET A 27 -4.36 -3.68 -6.21
CA MET A 27 -5.05 -4.82 -5.60
C MET A 27 -6.48 -4.95 -6.14
N ARG A 28 -7.20 -3.83 -6.23
CA ARG A 28 -8.56 -3.81 -6.77
C ARG A 28 -8.60 -4.27 -8.23
N GLU A 29 -7.75 -3.73 -9.09
CA GLU A 29 -7.65 -4.12 -10.51
C GLU A 29 -7.33 -5.62 -10.65
N LEU A 30 -6.45 -6.15 -9.79
CA LEU A 30 -6.07 -7.56 -9.81
C LEU A 30 -7.23 -8.49 -9.42
N TYR A 31 -8.03 -8.14 -8.41
CA TYR A 31 -9.25 -8.90 -8.09
C TYR A 31 -10.31 -8.79 -9.20
N GLU A 32 -10.51 -7.59 -9.77
CA GLU A 32 -11.45 -7.41 -10.89
C GLU A 32 -11.06 -8.26 -12.11
N ARG A 33 -9.76 -8.43 -12.36
CA ARG A 33 -9.25 -9.34 -13.41
C ARG A 33 -9.40 -10.81 -13.05
N SER A 34 -9.16 -11.20 -11.80
CA SER A 34 -9.32 -12.60 -11.38
C SER A 34 -10.77 -13.08 -11.50
N ASP A 35 -11.73 -12.16 -11.36
CA ASP A 35 -13.16 -12.43 -11.47
C ASP A 35 -13.71 -12.31 -12.90
N SER A 36 -12.89 -11.87 -13.85
CA SER A 36 -13.30 -11.70 -15.24
C SER A 36 -13.53 -13.06 -15.91
N THR A 37 -14.55 -13.19 -16.76
CA THR A 37 -14.87 -14.47 -17.43
C THR A 37 -14.19 -14.62 -18.79
N GLY A 38 -13.41 -13.62 -19.22
CA GLY A 38 -12.83 -13.52 -20.55
C GLY A 38 -11.36 -13.91 -20.67
N ASP A 39 -10.61 -13.94 -19.56
CA ASP A 39 -9.18 -14.25 -19.57
C ASP A 39 -8.91 -15.75 -19.34
N PRO A 40 -7.86 -16.33 -19.96
CA PRO A 40 -7.55 -17.74 -19.81
C PRO A 40 -7.04 -18.07 -18.39
N ALA A 41 -7.23 -19.33 -17.98
CA ALA A 41 -7.05 -19.78 -16.61
C ALA A 41 -5.66 -19.71 -15.94
N PRO A 42 -4.49 -19.42 -16.58
CA PRO A 42 -3.32 -19.03 -15.80
C PRO A 42 -3.42 -17.57 -15.30
N THR A 43 -4.11 -16.68 -16.03
CA THR A 43 -4.16 -15.25 -15.73
C THR A 43 -4.99 -14.95 -14.47
N HIS A 44 -6.05 -15.71 -14.18
CA HIS A 44 -6.85 -15.52 -12.96
C HIS A 44 -6.10 -15.92 -11.68
N ALA A 45 -5.46 -17.09 -11.68
CA ALA A 45 -4.71 -17.57 -10.51
C ALA A 45 -3.53 -16.66 -10.19
N ASP A 46 -2.83 -16.17 -11.22
CA ASP A 46 -1.76 -15.20 -11.07
C ASP A 46 -2.29 -13.87 -10.54
N CYS A 47 -3.37 -13.32 -11.11
CA CYS A 47 -3.99 -12.08 -10.64
C CYS A 47 -4.43 -12.18 -9.18
N TYR A 48 -5.06 -13.29 -8.78
CA TYR A 48 -5.47 -13.51 -7.39
C TYR A 48 -4.25 -13.55 -6.44
N ALA A 49 -3.20 -14.29 -6.80
CA ALA A 49 -1.98 -14.36 -5.98
C ALA A 49 -1.30 -12.99 -5.83
N TRP A 50 -1.25 -12.19 -6.91
CA TRP A 50 -0.75 -10.82 -6.86
C TRP A 50 -1.65 -9.91 -6.01
N ALA A 51 -2.97 -10.08 -6.05
CA ALA A 51 -3.91 -9.31 -5.24
C ALA A 51 -3.70 -9.55 -3.74
N GLU A 52 -3.55 -10.82 -3.33
CA GLU A 52 -3.20 -11.19 -1.95
C GLU A 52 -1.87 -10.56 -1.50
N GLY A 53 -0.85 -10.62 -2.35
CA GLY A 53 0.45 -9.99 -2.09
C GLY A 53 0.34 -8.47 -1.94
N ALA A 54 -0.45 -7.81 -2.79
CA ALA A 54 -0.72 -6.38 -2.71
C ALA A 54 -1.47 -6.04 -1.41
N GLY A 55 -2.45 -6.84 -1.00
CA GLY A 55 -3.17 -6.68 0.27
C GLY A 55 -2.24 -6.74 1.49
N TRP A 56 -1.33 -7.72 1.52
CA TRP A 56 -0.31 -7.79 2.58
C TRP A 56 0.58 -6.54 2.62
N LEU A 57 0.98 -6.00 1.46
CA LEU A 57 1.77 -4.78 1.36
C LEU A 57 0.99 -3.55 1.82
N VAL A 58 -0.28 -3.40 1.44
CA VAL A 58 -1.17 -2.31 1.87
C VAL A 58 -1.21 -2.23 3.39
N HIS A 59 -1.43 -3.35 4.08
CA HIS A 59 -1.45 -3.42 5.54
C HIS A 59 -0.09 -3.14 6.18
N SER A 60 0.99 -3.60 5.56
CA SER A 60 2.35 -3.41 6.09
C SER A 60 2.80 -1.95 5.98
N ILE A 61 2.52 -1.30 4.85
CA ILE A 61 2.84 0.12 4.64
C ILE A 61 1.98 1.02 5.50
N ALA A 62 0.70 0.71 5.69
CA ALA A 62 -0.16 1.45 6.63
C ALA A 62 0.45 1.46 8.04
N ARG A 63 0.88 0.29 8.54
CA ARG A 63 1.52 0.19 9.86
C ARG A 63 2.79 1.02 9.99
N VAL A 64 3.64 1.03 8.96
CA VAL A 64 4.87 1.84 8.95
C VAL A 64 4.53 3.32 8.92
N ARG A 65 3.63 3.75 8.02
CA ARG A 65 3.16 5.14 7.93
C ARG A 65 2.61 5.63 9.26
N ASP A 66 1.74 4.85 9.88
CA ASP A 66 1.08 5.22 11.13
C ASP A 66 2.09 5.26 12.28
N GLY A 67 3.12 4.39 12.26
CA GLY A 67 4.26 4.45 13.18
C GLY A 67 5.09 5.71 13.02
N VAL A 68 5.39 6.13 11.78
CA VAL A 68 6.12 7.38 11.48
C VAL A 68 5.30 8.60 11.91
N ALA A 69 4.00 8.62 11.61
CA ALA A 69 3.08 9.67 12.04
C ALA A 69 2.94 9.72 13.57
N GLY A 70 2.89 8.56 14.23
CA GLY A 70 2.85 8.44 15.69
C GLY A 70 4.13 8.94 16.35
N ALA A 71 5.31 8.65 15.78
CA ALA A 71 6.59 9.16 16.27
C ALA A 71 6.67 10.69 16.24
N ARG A 72 5.96 11.34 15.30
CA ARG A 72 5.80 12.80 15.26
C ARG A 72 4.90 13.36 16.37
N ASN A 73 3.97 12.56 16.89
CA ASN A 73 2.97 12.99 17.87
C ASN A 73 3.38 12.73 19.34
N TYR A 74 4.52 12.07 19.59
CA TYR A 74 5.00 11.74 20.95
C TYR A 74 5.78 12.89 21.63
N GLU A 75 5.43 14.14 21.32
CA GLU A 75 5.82 15.35 22.07
C GLU A 75 4.59 16.09 22.59
#